data_AF-A0A2M7P9N2-F1
#
_entry.id   AF-A0A2M7P9N2-F1
#
_cell.length_a   1.000
_cell.length_b   1.000
_cell.length_c   1.000
_cell.angle_alpha   90.00
_cell.angle_beta   90.00
_cell.angle_gamma   90.00
#
_symmetry.space_group_name_H-M   'P 1'
#
loop_
_entity.id
_entity.type
_entity.pdbx_description
1 polymer ?
#
loop_
_entity_poly.entity_id
_entity_poly.type
_entity_poly.pdbx_seq_one_letter_code
_entity_poly.pdbx_strand_id
1 'polypeptide(L)'
;MTRRPWVVLLAVLLAAGPVLAAEPSMVTYTLMPPFLANAAKPNILIILDNSLSMNLNAYGSPPDATGLVPDEPYIGPPACAGDCRSYYGYFNADWFYHFSGARFVHKYRKMQYQGDACINAWQVADTTGALACLDNAHVQAEQLWDGNWLNWATMRRIDVARKVLMGGRATAPAGAGHQTVYGEVPSQAGQTFIKFYDSNLNGGAAGSPYPGSYYYGLAAGELFVSQDSNPFAQGAHYPIAVDKQEACEPNDFLEHNLAGVLQHVGDLARWGNEFFNQGTGVNGSGGFIANPIGAAIQSIGADLQNTGADTRSPLAEAFYVAMQYFRQQDVQAGLDYPSQVIPHGNPEQDPYYNGEEFVPCARGFVILLSDGVSTKDSKIPAAYKDYDDDGDHTACDEDTGNNCDSAAGGTDFLDDLALYAHTVDLRPDLAGEQHLDLYPIFTFGNEPAARQLMQDAARNGGFADSNNNQKP
;
A
#
# COMPACT_ATOMS: atom_id res chain seq x y z
N MET A 1 -39.38 93.61 46.54
CA MET A 1 -38.08 92.91 46.65
C MET A 1 -38.41 91.47 47.04
N THR A 2 -38.03 90.39 46.37
CA THR A 2 -37.03 90.14 45.34
C THR A 2 -37.32 88.75 44.72
N ARG A 3 -36.92 88.64 43.46
CA ARG A 3 -37.04 87.56 42.46
C ARG A 3 -36.80 86.10 42.92
N ARG A 4 -37.49 85.17 42.25
CA ARG A 4 -37.18 83.73 42.12
C ARG A 4 -35.75 83.51 41.59
N PRO A 5 -35.17 82.31 41.78
CA PRO A 5 -34.80 81.55 40.57
C PRO A 5 -34.96 80.02 40.68
N TRP A 6 -35.00 79.40 39.50
CA TRP A 6 -35.01 77.97 39.22
C TRP A 6 -33.57 77.47 39.05
N VAL A 7 -33.29 76.19 39.36
CA VAL A 7 -32.14 75.45 38.79
C VAL A 7 -32.60 74.02 38.44
N VAL A 8 -32.38 73.67 37.18
CA VAL A 8 -32.47 72.33 36.57
C VAL A 8 -31.08 71.70 36.66
N LEU A 9 -30.95 70.42 37.02
CA LEU A 9 -29.92 69.55 36.43
C LEU A 9 -30.27 68.05 36.54
N LEU A 10 -30.06 67.39 35.41
CA LEU A 10 -30.32 66.01 35.03
C LEU A 10 -29.17 65.10 35.50
N ALA A 11 -29.46 63.97 36.15
CA ALA A 11 -28.52 62.85 36.29
C ALA A 11 -29.24 61.55 35.86
N VAL A 12 -28.57 60.86 34.94
CA VAL A 12 -29.03 59.76 34.09
C VAL A 12 -29.06 58.42 34.85
N LEU A 13 -30.05 57.59 34.48
CA LEU A 13 -30.22 56.13 34.65
C LEU A 13 -29.23 55.36 35.54
N LEU A 14 -29.78 54.65 36.54
CA LEU A 14 -29.33 53.36 37.14
C LEU A 14 -30.43 52.97 38.17
N ALA A 15 -30.92 51.74 38.34
CA ALA A 15 -30.44 50.43 37.93
C ALA A 15 -31.61 49.43 37.88
N ALA A 16 -31.47 48.46 36.98
CA ALA A 16 -32.35 47.32 36.76
C ALA A 16 -32.43 46.38 37.99
N GLY A 17 -33.56 45.69 38.14
CA GLY A 17 -33.72 44.60 39.10
C GLY A 17 -32.80 43.41 38.79
N PRO A 18 -32.52 42.54 39.78
CA PRO A 18 -31.60 41.44 39.60
C PRO A 18 -32.13 40.44 38.58
N VAL A 19 -31.35 40.21 37.52
CA VAL A 19 -31.48 39.06 36.63
C VAL A 19 -30.89 37.87 37.40
N LEU A 20 -31.71 36.86 37.67
CA LEU A 20 -31.22 35.57 38.17
C LEU A 20 -30.53 34.85 37.02
N ALA A 21 -29.22 34.67 37.13
CA ALA A 21 -28.45 33.84 36.22
C ALA A 21 -28.85 32.36 36.39
N ALA A 22 -28.93 31.62 35.30
CA ALA A 22 -29.03 30.17 35.35
C ALA A 22 -27.76 29.61 36.01
N GLU A 23 -27.92 28.75 37.03
CA GLU A 23 -26.77 28.13 37.68
C GLU A 23 -26.08 27.17 36.71
N PRO A 24 -24.74 27.25 36.55
CA PRO A 24 -24.00 26.33 35.69
C PRO A 24 -24.11 24.90 36.26
N SER A 25 -24.37 23.93 35.38
CA SER A 25 -24.42 22.52 35.78
C SER A 25 -23.00 21.98 35.99
N MET A 26 -22.82 20.93 36.79
CA MET A 26 -21.52 20.29 36.99
C MET A 26 -20.84 19.82 35.68
N VAL A 27 -21.60 19.67 34.58
CA VAL A 27 -21.06 19.39 33.24
C VAL A 27 -20.24 20.56 32.68
N THR A 28 -20.52 21.80 33.11
CA THR A 28 -19.74 22.99 32.71
C THR A 28 -18.34 23.01 33.37
N TYR A 29 -18.11 22.18 34.40
CA TYR A 29 -16.83 22.10 35.13
C TYR A 29 -16.07 20.78 34.90
N THR A 30 -16.59 19.86 34.09
CA THR A 30 -15.85 18.66 33.71
C THR A 30 -14.96 18.96 32.50
N LEU A 31 -13.77 19.50 32.75
CA LEU A 31 -12.65 19.32 31.82
C LEU A 31 -12.20 17.87 31.95
N MET A 32 -12.69 17.00 31.06
CA MET A 32 -12.15 15.66 30.93
C MET A 32 -10.70 15.78 30.43
N PRO A 33 -9.72 15.13 31.07
CA PRO A 33 -8.36 15.09 30.54
C PRO A 33 -8.38 14.55 29.10
N PRO A 34 -7.57 15.08 28.17
CA PRO A 34 -7.54 14.63 26.78
C PRO A 34 -7.14 13.15 26.60
N PHE A 35 -6.74 12.48 27.69
CA PHE A 35 -6.39 11.06 27.74
C PHE A 35 -7.53 10.15 28.24
N LEU A 36 -8.65 10.72 28.72
CA LEU A 36 -9.81 9.98 29.25
C LEU A 36 -11.07 10.12 28.39
N ALA A 37 -11.05 10.94 27.33
CA ALA A 37 -11.98 10.76 26.23
C ALA A 37 -11.60 9.46 25.53
N ASN A 38 -12.56 8.56 25.31
CA ASN A 38 -12.37 7.51 24.30
C ASN A 38 -12.01 8.24 23.01
N ALA A 39 -10.72 8.24 22.64
CA ALA A 39 -10.29 8.80 21.38
C ALA A 39 -11.05 8.04 20.30
N ALA A 40 -11.86 8.76 19.51
CA ALA A 40 -12.58 8.15 18.41
C ALA A 40 -11.57 7.42 17.52
N LYS A 41 -11.85 6.16 17.19
CA LYS A 41 -10.99 5.41 16.26
C LYS A 41 -10.91 6.20 14.95
N PRO A 42 -9.72 6.43 14.41
CA PRO A 42 -9.59 7.11 13.14
C PRO A 42 -10.19 6.28 12.00
N ASN A 43 -10.63 6.97 10.96
CA ASN A 43 -11.20 6.42 9.74
C ASN A 43 -10.09 6.34 8.69
N ILE A 44 -9.66 5.13 8.33
CA ILE A 44 -8.55 4.91 7.40
C ILE A 44 -9.06 4.19 6.15
N LEU A 45 -8.90 4.81 4.99
CA LEU A 45 -9.11 4.20 3.69
C LEU A 45 -7.76 3.81 3.08
N ILE A 46 -7.59 2.54 2.72
CA ILE A 46 -6.40 2.10 1.98
C ILE A 46 -6.70 2.13 0.49
N ILE A 47 -5.85 2.81 -0.26
CA ILE A 47 -5.76 2.68 -1.72
C ILE A 47 -4.53 1.83 -2.00
N LEU A 48 -4.74 0.59 -2.42
CA LEU A 48 -3.65 -0.28 -2.87
C LEU A 48 -3.60 -0.23 -4.40
N ASP A 49 -2.46 0.19 -4.93
CA ASP A 49 -2.19 0.20 -6.35
C ASP A 49 -2.35 -1.21 -6.95
N ASN A 50 -3.33 -1.34 -7.83
CA ASN A 50 -3.62 -2.53 -8.62
C ASN A 50 -3.38 -2.27 -10.12
N SER A 51 -2.47 -1.34 -10.44
CA SER A 51 -2.07 -1.08 -11.82
C SER A 51 -1.17 -2.17 -12.38
N LEU A 52 -1.02 -2.18 -13.71
CA LEU A 52 -0.13 -3.11 -14.39
C LEU A 52 1.32 -3.01 -13.89
N SER A 53 1.82 -1.85 -13.46
CA SER A 53 3.22 -1.70 -13.01
C SER A 53 3.50 -2.54 -11.74
N MET A 54 2.48 -2.82 -10.94
CA MET A 54 2.59 -3.65 -9.73
C MET A 54 2.83 -5.13 -10.03
N ASN A 55 2.67 -5.54 -11.30
CA ASN A 55 3.02 -6.87 -11.79
C ASN A 55 4.50 -7.01 -12.23
N LEU A 56 5.27 -5.93 -12.22
CA LEU A 56 6.70 -5.97 -12.53
C LEU A 56 7.51 -6.55 -11.36
N ASN A 57 8.79 -6.82 -11.61
CA ASN A 57 9.74 -7.29 -10.60
C ASN A 57 9.82 -6.31 -9.42
N ALA A 58 9.84 -6.86 -8.20
CA ALA A 58 10.05 -6.09 -6.99
C ALA A 58 11.51 -5.58 -6.84
N TYR A 59 12.45 -6.26 -7.49
CA TYR A 59 13.89 -6.01 -7.37
C TYR A 59 14.51 -5.66 -8.71
N GLY A 60 15.08 -4.45 -8.81
CA GLY A 60 15.66 -3.88 -10.03
C GLY A 60 14.72 -2.95 -10.78
N SER A 61 15.20 -2.37 -11.87
CA SER A 61 14.35 -1.57 -12.76
C SER A 61 13.34 -2.45 -13.51
N PRO A 62 12.30 -1.84 -14.14
CA PRO A 62 11.43 -2.56 -15.06
C PRO A 62 12.21 -3.37 -16.11
N PRO A 63 11.66 -4.50 -16.59
CA PRO A 63 12.32 -5.32 -17.59
C PRO A 63 12.55 -4.55 -18.90
N ASP A 64 13.65 -4.87 -19.59
CA ASP A 64 13.93 -4.32 -20.91
C ASP A 64 13.00 -4.92 -21.99
N ALA A 65 13.20 -4.53 -23.25
CA ALA A 65 12.37 -5.01 -24.38
C ALA A 65 12.41 -6.54 -24.59
N THR A 66 13.38 -7.25 -24.00
CA THR A 66 13.48 -8.72 -24.02
C THR A 66 12.83 -9.37 -22.81
N GLY A 67 12.37 -8.57 -21.85
CA GLY A 67 11.87 -9.02 -20.54
C GLY A 67 12.99 -9.25 -19.53
N LEU A 68 14.26 -8.96 -19.84
CA LEU A 68 15.37 -9.15 -18.92
C LEU A 68 15.46 -8.00 -17.92
N VAL A 69 15.80 -8.29 -16.67
CA VAL A 69 16.16 -7.29 -15.65
C VAL A 69 17.68 -7.37 -15.39
N PRO A 70 18.49 -6.57 -16.12
CA PRO A 70 19.95 -6.71 -16.10
C PRO A 70 20.64 -5.96 -14.96
N ASP A 71 19.98 -4.97 -14.36
CA ASP A 71 20.58 -4.00 -13.44
C ASP A 71 20.54 -4.42 -11.97
N GLU A 72 19.92 -5.57 -11.68
CA GLU A 72 19.80 -6.13 -10.33
C GLU A 72 20.25 -7.61 -10.33
N PRO A 73 21.57 -7.87 -10.42
CA PRO A 73 22.13 -9.21 -10.23
C PRO A 73 21.91 -9.69 -8.80
N TYR A 74 21.83 -11.01 -8.61
CA TYR A 74 21.69 -11.57 -7.26
C TYR A 74 22.96 -11.35 -6.43
N ILE A 75 22.85 -10.60 -5.34
CA ILE A 75 23.95 -10.31 -4.40
C ILE A 75 23.64 -10.79 -2.97
N GLY A 76 22.89 -11.89 -2.84
CA GLY A 76 22.62 -12.51 -1.54
C GLY A 76 23.68 -13.54 -1.13
N PRO A 77 23.77 -13.92 0.17
CA PRO A 77 24.73 -14.93 0.60
C PRO A 77 24.51 -16.26 -0.11
N PRO A 78 25.55 -17.02 -0.46
CA PRO A 78 26.98 -16.70 -0.33
C PRO A 78 27.60 -16.02 -1.57
N ALA A 79 26.79 -15.55 -2.52
CA ALA A 79 27.26 -14.93 -3.77
C ALA A 79 27.95 -13.57 -3.56
N CYS A 80 27.74 -12.93 -2.42
CA CYS A 80 28.30 -11.64 -2.03
C CYS A 80 29.50 -11.77 -1.09
N ALA A 81 30.44 -10.83 -1.18
CA ALA A 81 31.54 -10.67 -0.22
C ALA A 81 31.34 -9.35 0.56
N GLY A 82 30.72 -9.42 1.74
CA GLY A 82 30.46 -8.25 2.60
C GLY A 82 29.03 -7.75 2.51
N ASP A 83 28.75 -6.84 1.58
CA ASP A 83 27.45 -6.17 1.44
C ASP A 83 26.41 -7.09 0.78
N CYS A 84 25.96 -8.06 1.55
CA CYS A 84 24.97 -9.04 1.15
C CYS A 84 23.55 -8.50 1.27
N ARG A 85 22.74 -8.71 0.24
CA ARG A 85 21.34 -8.30 0.22
C ARG A 85 20.41 -9.44 0.62
N SER A 86 19.50 -9.16 1.55
CA SER A 86 18.31 -9.97 1.78
C SER A 86 17.16 -9.42 0.95
N TYR A 87 16.54 -10.28 0.16
CA TYR A 87 15.37 -9.99 -0.66
C TYR A 87 14.14 -10.43 0.12
N TYR A 88 13.22 -9.50 0.38
CA TYR A 88 11.96 -9.76 1.05
C TYR A 88 10.94 -10.43 0.11
N GLY A 89 10.08 -11.28 0.63
CA GLY A 89 9.10 -11.99 -0.19
C GLY A 89 8.46 -13.15 0.53
N TYR A 90 7.75 -14.00 -0.20
CA TYR A 90 7.04 -15.14 0.39
C TYR A 90 7.96 -16.20 0.99
N PHE A 91 9.17 -16.35 0.45
CA PHE A 91 10.16 -17.31 0.93
C PHE A 91 10.96 -16.72 2.10
N ASN A 92 11.28 -17.55 3.07
CA ASN A 92 12.17 -17.18 4.15
C ASN A 92 13.62 -17.16 3.66
N ALA A 93 14.30 -16.03 3.81
CA ALA A 93 15.70 -15.90 3.42
C ALA A 93 16.63 -16.84 4.21
N ASP A 94 16.23 -17.34 5.39
CA ASP A 94 17.02 -18.23 6.24
C ASP A 94 16.76 -19.73 5.96
N TRP A 95 16.06 -20.08 4.88
CA TRP A 95 15.73 -21.48 4.59
C TRP A 95 16.07 -21.89 3.17
N PHE A 96 16.42 -23.17 3.03
CA PHE A 96 16.36 -23.90 1.78
C PHE A 96 15.02 -24.61 1.66
N TYR A 97 14.46 -24.56 0.45
CA TYR A 97 13.20 -25.17 0.07
C TYR A 97 13.42 -26.35 -0.87
N HIS A 98 12.47 -27.29 -0.86
CA HIS A 98 12.32 -28.33 -1.89
C HIS A 98 10.96 -28.17 -2.55
N PHE A 99 10.91 -28.26 -3.87
CA PHE A 99 9.64 -28.33 -4.59
C PHE A 99 9.02 -29.73 -4.54
N SER A 100 7.89 -29.89 -3.85
CA SER A 100 7.18 -31.16 -3.68
C SER A 100 5.67 -30.94 -3.63
N GLY A 101 4.89 -31.83 -4.23
CA GLY A 101 3.43 -31.71 -4.23
C GLY A 101 2.91 -30.40 -4.83
N ALA A 102 3.58 -29.90 -5.87
CA ALA A 102 3.31 -28.61 -6.51
C ALA A 102 3.49 -27.37 -5.60
N ARG A 103 4.32 -27.47 -4.55
CA ARG A 103 4.62 -26.38 -3.61
C ARG A 103 6.09 -26.37 -3.23
N PHE A 104 6.59 -25.21 -2.83
CA PHE A 104 7.87 -25.09 -2.14
C PHE A 104 7.66 -25.33 -0.64
N VAL A 105 8.35 -26.34 -0.10
CA VAL A 105 8.29 -26.70 1.32
C VAL A 105 9.65 -26.49 1.98
N HIS A 106 9.65 -26.03 3.23
CA HIS A 106 10.85 -25.91 4.04
C HIS A 106 11.59 -27.25 4.13
N LYS A 107 12.90 -27.25 3.95
CA LYS A 107 13.72 -28.47 4.08
C LYS A 107 14.88 -28.32 5.05
N TYR A 108 15.67 -27.26 4.89
CA TYR A 108 16.81 -27.00 5.78
C TYR A 108 16.86 -25.53 6.20
N ARG A 109 16.99 -25.27 7.50
CA ARG A 109 17.24 -23.94 8.04
C ARG A 109 18.73 -23.62 7.94
N LYS A 110 19.07 -22.50 7.31
CA LYS A 110 20.43 -21.97 7.22
C LYS A 110 20.84 -21.40 8.57
N MET A 111 22.08 -21.70 8.99
CA MET A 111 22.64 -21.19 10.24
C MET A 111 23.84 -20.28 9.96
N GLN A 112 24.82 -20.78 9.21
CA GLN A 112 26.04 -20.05 8.90
C GLN A 112 26.65 -20.59 7.61
N TYR A 113 27.15 -19.70 6.75
CA TYR A 113 27.99 -20.08 5.62
C TYR A 113 29.47 -20.02 6.01
N GLN A 114 30.26 -21.00 5.59
CA GLN A 114 31.70 -21.09 5.90
C GLN A 114 32.00 -21.03 7.41
N GLY A 115 31.32 -21.87 8.21
CA GLY A 115 31.69 -22.12 9.60
C GLY A 115 32.84 -23.14 9.71
N ASP A 116 33.54 -23.19 10.86
CA ASP A 116 34.67 -24.09 11.10
C ASP A 116 34.36 -25.57 10.81
N ALA A 117 33.10 -25.98 10.99
CA ALA A 117 32.61 -27.34 10.73
C ALA A 117 32.21 -27.60 9.27
N CYS A 118 31.87 -26.57 8.49
CA CYS A 118 31.37 -26.67 7.12
C CYS A 118 32.16 -25.73 6.20
N ILE A 119 33.30 -26.22 5.68
CA ILE A 119 34.19 -25.47 4.79
C ILE A 119 33.55 -25.37 3.39
N ASN A 120 33.44 -24.15 2.85
CA ASN A 120 32.81 -23.88 1.54
C ASN A 120 31.36 -24.41 1.41
N ALA A 121 30.66 -24.48 2.54
CA ALA A 121 29.32 -25.04 2.64
C ALA A 121 28.50 -24.26 3.66
N TRP A 122 27.18 -24.40 3.57
CA TRP A 122 26.26 -23.98 4.60
C TRP A 122 26.23 -25.00 5.72
N GLN A 123 26.37 -24.55 6.97
CA GLN A 123 25.86 -25.28 8.11
C GLN A 123 24.35 -25.07 8.18
N VAL A 124 23.61 -26.18 8.20
CA VAL A 124 22.15 -26.17 8.23
C VAL A 124 21.62 -27.12 9.29
N ALA A 125 20.35 -26.93 9.66
CA ALA A 125 19.56 -27.88 10.42
C ALA A 125 18.36 -28.35 9.60
N ASP A 126 18.05 -29.65 9.61
CA ASP A 126 16.80 -30.15 9.06
C ASP A 126 15.59 -29.80 9.95
N THR A 127 14.38 -30.17 9.53
CA THR A 127 13.14 -29.90 10.28
C THR A 127 13.04 -30.65 11.62
N THR A 128 13.92 -31.63 11.87
CA THR A 128 14.05 -32.32 13.17
C THR A 128 15.14 -31.72 14.06
N GLY A 129 15.93 -30.77 13.52
CA GLY A 129 17.06 -30.14 14.19
C GLY A 129 18.41 -30.84 13.97
N ALA A 130 18.48 -31.86 13.11
CA ALA A 130 19.74 -32.54 12.81
C ALA A 130 20.63 -31.66 11.93
N LEU A 131 21.91 -31.56 12.29
CA LEU A 131 22.86 -30.69 11.61
C LEU A 131 23.49 -31.37 10.39
N ALA A 132 23.68 -30.61 9.30
CA ALA A 132 24.37 -31.05 8.09
C ALA A 132 25.20 -29.92 7.47
N CYS A 133 26.13 -30.28 6.57
CA CYS A 133 26.85 -29.34 5.73
C CYS A 133 26.35 -29.48 4.28
N LEU A 134 25.90 -28.38 3.67
CA LEU A 134 25.42 -28.36 2.29
C LEU A 134 26.33 -27.49 1.41
N ASP A 135 27.05 -28.13 0.50
CA ASP A 135 27.73 -27.45 -0.61
C ASP A 135 26.83 -27.41 -1.86
N ASN A 136 27.34 -26.85 -2.94
CA ASN A 136 26.59 -26.74 -4.20
C ASN A 136 26.21 -28.08 -4.81
N ALA A 137 27.01 -29.13 -4.60
CA ALA A 137 26.69 -30.46 -5.10
C ALA A 137 25.47 -31.03 -4.37
N HIS A 138 25.33 -30.75 -3.07
CA HIS A 138 24.13 -31.10 -2.31
C HIS A 138 22.91 -30.29 -2.78
N VAL A 139 23.06 -28.99 -3.03
CA VAL A 139 21.96 -28.16 -3.56
C VAL A 139 21.41 -28.74 -4.87
N GLN A 140 22.30 -29.14 -5.79
CA GLN A 140 21.90 -29.80 -7.02
C GLN A 140 21.30 -31.19 -6.79
N ALA A 141 21.99 -32.07 -6.05
CA ALA A 141 21.59 -33.47 -5.87
C ALA A 141 20.25 -33.60 -5.14
N GLU A 142 19.99 -32.72 -4.18
CA GLU A 142 18.78 -32.71 -3.38
C GLU A 142 17.67 -31.78 -3.90
N GLN A 143 17.90 -31.15 -5.07
CA GLN A 143 16.97 -30.23 -5.73
C GLN A 143 16.51 -29.07 -4.83
N LEU A 144 17.48 -28.45 -4.14
CA LEU A 144 17.24 -27.39 -3.16
C LEU A 144 17.19 -26.01 -3.81
N TRP A 145 16.37 -25.14 -3.23
CA TRP A 145 16.22 -23.75 -3.62
C TRP A 145 16.50 -22.84 -2.44
N ASP A 146 17.36 -21.84 -2.61
CA ASP A 146 17.61 -20.84 -1.58
C ASP A 146 16.43 -19.86 -1.51
N GLY A 147 15.83 -19.68 -0.32
CA GLY A 147 14.67 -18.80 -0.16
C GLY A 147 14.95 -17.33 -0.48
N ASN A 148 16.16 -16.85 -0.20
CA ASN A 148 16.56 -15.48 -0.54
C ASN A 148 16.69 -15.32 -2.07
N TRP A 149 17.27 -16.33 -2.72
CA TRP A 149 17.38 -16.40 -4.18
C TRP A 149 15.98 -16.47 -4.84
N LEU A 150 15.07 -17.29 -4.29
CA LEU A 150 13.69 -17.40 -4.76
C LEU A 150 12.97 -16.05 -4.68
N ASN A 151 13.13 -15.31 -3.57
CA ASN A 151 12.53 -13.97 -3.46
C ASN A 151 13.04 -13.02 -4.56
N TRP A 152 14.36 -12.98 -4.80
CA TRP A 152 14.94 -12.17 -5.88
C TRP A 152 14.40 -12.55 -7.27
N ALA A 153 14.28 -13.86 -7.52
CA ALA A 153 13.89 -14.39 -8.83
C ALA A 153 12.39 -14.30 -9.12
N THR A 154 11.53 -14.22 -8.10
CA THR A 154 10.08 -14.49 -8.27
C THR A 154 9.14 -13.43 -7.71
N MET A 155 9.61 -12.46 -6.92
CA MET A 155 8.69 -11.50 -6.30
C MET A 155 8.26 -10.40 -7.27
N ARG A 156 6.94 -10.26 -7.43
CA ARG A 156 6.30 -9.05 -7.99
C ARG A 156 6.11 -8.01 -6.90
N ARG A 157 5.95 -6.76 -7.29
CA ARG A 157 5.67 -5.64 -6.37
C ARG A 157 4.38 -5.88 -5.57
N ILE A 158 3.32 -6.33 -6.26
CA ILE A 158 2.03 -6.64 -5.62
C ILE A 158 2.14 -7.79 -4.61
N ASP A 159 2.97 -8.80 -4.88
CA ASP A 159 3.18 -9.92 -3.96
C ASP A 159 3.81 -9.44 -2.64
N VAL A 160 4.81 -8.57 -2.75
CA VAL A 160 5.45 -7.96 -1.57
C VAL A 160 4.48 -7.07 -0.81
N ALA A 161 3.73 -6.21 -1.51
CA ALA A 161 2.75 -5.32 -0.90
C ALA A 161 1.68 -6.10 -0.12
N ARG A 162 1.12 -7.17 -0.72
CA ARG A 162 0.14 -8.04 -0.04
C ARG A 162 0.76 -8.81 1.12
N LYS A 163 2.01 -9.25 1.02
CA LYS A 163 2.71 -9.86 2.16
C LYS A 163 2.75 -8.91 3.35
N VAL A 164 3.17 -7.66 3.12
CA VAL A 164 3.28 -6.65 4.20
C VAL A 164 1.90 -6.32 4.78
N LEU A 165 0.89 -6.11 3.94
CA LEU A 165 -0.41 -5.65 4.41
C LEU A 165 -1.24 -6.76 5.07
N MET A 166 -1.26 -7.97 4.50
CA MET A 166 -2.12 -9.07 4.98
C MET A 166 -1.53 -10.48 4.95
N GLY A 167 -0.20 -10.63 4.90
CA GLY A 167 0.45 -11.95 4.88
C GLY A 167 0.45 -12.64 3.51
N GLY A 168 0.01 -11.93 2.46
CA GLY A 168 0.01 -12.40 1.08
C GLY A 168 -1.31 -13.04 0.65
N ARG A 169 -1.34 -13.56 -0.57
CA ARG A 169 -2.51 -14.30 -1.09
C ARG A 169 -2.53 -15.72 -0.55
N ALA A 170 -3.04 -15.88 0.66
CA ALA A 170 -3.05 -17.13 1.40
C ALA A 170 -4.31 -17.96 1.12
N THR A 171 -4.22 -19.28 1.32
CA THR A 171 -5.40 -20.12 1.53
C THR A 171 -6.23 -19.59 2.70
N ALA A 172 -7.53 -19.85 2.70
CA ALA A 172 -8.42 -19.44 3.78
C ALA A 172 -7.84 -19.79 5.17
N PRO A 173 -8.00 -18.90 6.16
CA PRO A 173 -7.60 -19.14 7.55
C PRO A 173 -8.11 -20.50 8.04
N ALA A 174 -7.20 -21.32 8.57
CA ALA A 174 -7.51 -22.65 9.09
C ALA A 174 -7.25 -22.76 10.60
N GLY A 175 -6.60 -21.76 11.21
CA GLY A 175 -6.25 -21.75 12.64
C GLY A 175 -5.30 -22.88 13.06
N ALA A 176 -4.55 -23.44 12.11
CA ALA A 176 -3.68 -24.60 12.32
C ALA A 176 -2.18 -24.26 12.26
N GLY A 177 -1.82 -22.98 12.08
CA GLY A 177 -0.43 -22.55 11.93
C GLY A 177 0.19 -23.04 10.60
N HIS A 178 -0.65 -23.30 9.60
CA HIS A 178 -0.26 -23.90 8.34
C HIS A 178 -1.14 -23.39 7.20
N GLN A 179 -0.55 -22.68 6.23
CA GLN A 179 -1.25 -22.11 5.07
C GLN A 179 -0.35 -22.13 3.84
N THR A 180 -0.94 -22.11 2.64
CA THR A 180 -0.19 -21.91 1.40
C THR A 180 -0.38 -20.48 0.93
N VAL A 181 0.71 -19.78 0.60
CA VAL A 181 0.69 -18.48 -0.07
C VAL A 181 1.02 -18.64 -1.55
N TYR A 182 0.28 -17.93 -2.40
CA TYR A 182 0.40 -18.02 -3.85
C TYR A 182 0.98 -16.74 -4.44
N GLY A 183 1.81 -16.87 -5.48
CA GLY A 183 2.20 -15.78 -6.36
C GLY A 183 1.01 -15.21 -7.13
N GLU A 184 1.17 -13.98 -7.65
CA GLU A 184 0.09 -13.30 -8.35
C GLU A 184 -0.41 -14.06 -9.59
N VAL A 185 -1.74 -14.18 -9.68
CA VAL A 185 -2.50 -14.81 -10.79
C VAL A 185 -3.86 -14.12 -10.96
N PRO A 186 -4.49 -14.13 -12.14
CA PRO A 186 -4.08 -14.75 -13.40
C PRO A 186 -2.92 -14.01 -14.10
N SER A 187 -2.32 -14.68 -15.09
CA SER A 187 -1.31 -14.08 -15.97
C SER A 187 -1.85 -12.80 -16.61
N GLN A 188 -1.24 -11.66 -16.27
CA GLN A 188 -1.50 -10.42 -16.99
C GLN A 188 -0.60 -10.39 -18.22
N ALA A 189 -1.23 -10.41 -19.40
CA ALA A 189 -0.53 -10.49 -20.68
C ALA A 189 0.54 -9.39 -20.78
N GLY A 190 1.78 -9.77 -21.07
CA GLY A 190 2.91 -8.84 -21.24
C GLY A 190 3.67 -8.49 -19.97
N GLN A 191 3.14 -8.77 -18.77
CA GLN A 191 3.86 -8.48 -17.52
C GLN A 191 4.63 -9.70 -17.03
N THR A 192 5.68 -10.06 -17.75
CA THR A 192 6.66 -11.08 -17.37
C THR A 192 8.02 -10.44 -17.18
N PHE A 193 8.89 -11.11 -16.42
CA PHE A 193 10.28 -10.68 -16.30
C PHE A 193 11.22 -11.88 -16.22
N ILE A 194 12.47 -11.66 -16.59
CA ILE A 194 13.53 -12.65 -16.67
C ILE A 194 14.71 -12.16 -15.83
N LYS A 195 15.27 -13.06 -15.04
CA LYS A 195 16.51 -12.90 -14.29
C LYS A 195 17.55 -13.86 -14.85
N PHE A 196 18.75 -13.36 -15.12
CA PHE A 196 19.89 -14.20 -15.49
C PHE A 196 20.75 -14.46 -14.26
N TYR A 197 21.15 -15.72 -14.07
CA TYR A 197 22.05 -16.11 -12.98
C TYR A 197 23.05 -17.14 -13.46
N ASP A 198 24.33 -16.93 -13.11
CA ASP A 198 25.42 -17.87 -13.38
C ASP A 198 26.10 -18.28 -12.07
N SER A 199 25.86 -19.51 -11.62
CA SER A 199 26.47 -19.99 -10.37
C SER A 199 28.00 -20.12 -10.45
N ASN A 200 28.60 -20.16 -11.66
CA ASN A 200 30.06 -20.22 -11.82
C ASN A 200 30.73 -18.87 -11.58
N LEU A 201 30.02 -17.76 -11.82
CA LEU A 201 30.55 -16.41 -11.70
C LEU A 201 30.24 -15.77 -10.32
N ASN A 202 29.15 -16.19 -9.69
CA ASN A 202 28.65 -15.61 -8.44
C ASN A 202 29.23 -16.29 -7.20
N GLY A 203 30.57 -16.32 -7.08
CA GLY A 203 31.27 -16.92 -5.94
C GLY A 203 31.11 -18.45 -5.85
N GLY A 204 30.65 -19.09 -6.93
CA GLY A 204 30.36 -20.52 -6.96
C GLY A 204 29.00 -20.90 -6.36
N ALA A 205 28.21 -19.97 -5.83
CA ALA A 205 27.02 -20.28 -5.03
C ALA A 205 25.89 -20.92 -5.85
N ALA A 206 25.32 -22.03 -5.37
CA ALA A 206 24.08 -22.58 -5.92
C ALA A 206 22.86 -22.01 -5.17
N GLY A 207 22.24 -20.96 -5.73
CA GLY A 207 20.95 -20.43 -5.24
C GLY A 207 19.74 -21.26 -5.68
N SER A 208 19.94 -22.15 -6.65
CA SER A 208 18.92 -23.02 -7.25
C SER A 208 19.53 -24.39 -7.55
N PRO A 209 18.72 -25.40 -7.90
CA PRO A 209 19.22 -26.73 -8.27
C PRO A 209 19.79 -26.80 -9.69
N TYR A 210 19.88 -25.67 -10.39
CA TYR A 210 20.34 -25.52 -11.76
C TYR A 210 21.72 -24.83 -11.81
N PRO A 211 22.84 -25.59 -11.76
CA PRO A 211 24.17 -24.99 -11.75
C PRO A 211 24.63 -24.55 -13.15
N GLY A 212 25.33 -23.44 -13.19
CA GLY A 212 25.82 -22.78 -14.41
C GLY A 212 24.95 -21.60 -14.78
N SER A 213 24.96 -21.25 -16.07
CA SER A 213 24.27 -20.09 -16.61
C SER A 213 22.82 -20.44 -16.98
N TYR A 214 21.86 -19.83 -16.30
CA TYR A 214 20.43 -20.05 -16.50
C TYR A 214 19.64 -18.74 -16.49
N TYR A 215 18.53 -18.76 -17.22
CA TYR A 215 17.50 -17.73 -17.24
C TYR A 215 16.29 -18.21 -16.46
N TYR A 216 15.77 -17.33 -15.62
CA TYR A 216 14.68 -17.56 -14.69
C TYR A 216 13.57 -16.57 -15.01
N GLY A 217 12.48 -17.04 -15.60
CA GLY A 217 11.36 -16.22 -16.01
C GLY A 217 10.20 -16.31 -15.02
N LEU A 218 9.54 -15.21 -14.70
CA LEU A 218 8.29 -15.23 -13.96
C LEU A 218 7.12 -14.84 -14.88
N ALA A 219 6.17 -15.74 -15.03
CA ALA A 219 4.93 -15.51 -15.77
C ALA A 219 3.78 -16.31 -15.13
N ALA A 220 2.56 -15.77 -15.12
CA ALA A 220 1.36 -16.50 -14.67
C ALA A 220 1.44 -17.10 -13.24
N GLY A 221 2.20 -16.49 -12.33
CA GLY A 221 2.44 -17.05 -11.00
C GLY A 221 3.34 -18.30 -11.00
N GLU A 222 4.11 -18.52 -12.06
CA GLU A 222 5.04 -19.64 -12.21
C GLU A 222 6.47 -19.16 -12.51
N LEU A 223 7.45 -19.84 -11.91
CA LEU A 223 8.87 -19.69 -12.19
C LEU A 223 9.27 -20.67 -13.30
N PHE A 224 9.73 -20.15 -14.44
CA PHE A 224 10.28 -20.85 -15.57
C PHE A 224 11.81 -20.85 -15.51
N VAL A 225 12.45 -21.95 -15.90
CA VAL A 225 13.91 -22.11 -15.86
C VAL A 225 14.43 -22.73 -17.16
N SER A 226 15.39 -22.08 -17.81
CA SER A 226 16.01 -22.57 -19.03
C SER A 226 17.45 -22.09 -19.19
N GLN A 227 18.24 -22.77 -20.01
CA GLN A 227 19.52 -22.25 -20.50
C GLN A 227 19.34 -21.33 -21.72
N ASP A 228 18.16 -21.36 -22.34
CA ASP A 228 17.75 -20.43 -23.39
C ASP A 228 17.35 -19.08 -22.78
N SER A 229 17.71 -17.98 -23.44
CA SER A 229 17.35 -16.61 -23.01
C SER A 229 15.84 -16.36 -22.92
N ASN A 230 15.02 -17.18 -23.58
CA ASN A 230 13.57 -17.20 -23.44
C ASN A 230 13.12 -18.45 -22.65
N PRO A 231 13.06 -18.39 -21.31
CA PRO A 231 12.71 -19.53 -20.47
C PRO A 231 11.24 -19.98 -20.63
N PHE A 232 10.38 -19.14 -21.19
CA PHE A 232 8.94 -19.42 -21.31
C PHE A 232 8.60 -20.44 -22.41
N ALA A 233 9.50 -20.67 -23.37
CA ALA A 233 9.22 -21.55 -24.50
C ALA A 233 9.46 -23.04 -24.21
N GLN A 234 10.50 -23.36 -23.42
CA GLN A 234 11.00 -24.73 -23.26
C GLN A 234 11.55 -25.01 -21.83
N GLY A 235 11.27 -24.15 -20.86
CA GLY A 235 11.79 -24.29 -19.50
C GLY A 235 11.01 -25.26 -18.61
N ALA A 236 11.68 -25.80 -17.59
CA ALA A 236 11.00 -26.38 -16.44
C ALA A 236 10.23 -25.27 -15.72
N HIS A 237 9.04 -25.56 -15.21
CA HIS A 237 8.20 -24.56 -14.55
C HIS A 237 7.70 -25.04 -13.18
N TYR A 238 7.58 -24.08 -12.27
CA TYR A 238 7.21 -24.29 -10.88
C TYR A 238 6.19 -23.22 -10.46
N PRO A 239 4.94 -23.58 -10.11
CA PRO A 239 4.02 -22.64 -9.51
C PRO A 239 4.60 -22.03 -8.24
N ILE A 240 4.47 -20.71 -8.09
CA ILE A 240 4.77 -19.99 -6.87
C ILE A 240 3.65 -20.30 -5.87
N ALA A 241 3.82 -21.40 -5.15
CA ALA A 241 2.99 -21.82 -4.05
C ALA A 241 3.91 -22.23 -2.90
N VAL A 242 3.92 -21.45 -1.83
CA VAL A 242 4.84 -21.63 -0.70
C VAL A 242 4.08 -22.15 0.49
N ASP A 243 4.55 -23.28 1.04
CA ASP A 243 4.01 -23.88 2.24
C ASP A 243 4.55 -23.16 3.48
N LYS A 244 3.70 -22.37 4.13
CA LYS A 244 4.04 -21.55 5.28
C LYS A 244 3.61 -22.28 6.55
N GLN A 245 4.54 -22.41 7.48
CA GLN A 245 4.33 -23.11 8.75
C GLN A 245 4.79 -22.21 9.90
N GLU A 246 3.93 -22.01 10.89
CA GLU A 246 4.21 -21.20 12.08
C GLU A 246 5.42 -21.74 12.85
N ALA A 247 5.63 -23.06 12.87
CA ALA A 247 6.79 -23.68 13.49
C ALA A 247 8.14 -23.27 12.84
N CYS A 248 8.12 -22.96 11.54
CA CYS A 248 9.31 -22.52 10.80
C CYS A 248 9.46 -21.00 10.80
N GLU A 249 8.34 -20.27 10.81
CA GLU A 249 8.27 -18.83 10.56
C GLU A 249 7.26 -18.14 11.48
N PRO A 250 7.43 -18.20 12.81
CA PRO A 250 6.39 -17.77 13.76
C PRO A 250 6.02 -16.29 13.65
N ASN A 251 6.94 -15.46 13.15
CA ASN A 251 6.72 -14.02 12.99
C ASN A 251 5.78 -13.67 11.82
N ASP A 252 5.57 -14.59 10.86
CA ASP A 252 4.64 -14.38 9.75
C ASP A 252 3.18 -14.72 10.17
N PHE A 253 2.95 -15.22 11.40
CA PHE A 253 1.66 -15.69 11.89
C PHE A 253 1.15 -14.87 13.08
N LEU A 254 -0.16 -14.64 13.12
CA LEU A 254 -0.93 -14.15 14.25
C LEU A 254 -2.13 -15.06 14.45
N GLU A 255 -2.33 -15.55 15.69
CA GLU A 255 -3.45 -16.44 16.02
C GLU A 255 -3.56 -17.64 15.05
N HIS A 256 -2.42 -18.28 14.77
CA HIS A 256 -2.32 -19.45 13.88
C HIS A 256 -2.70 -19.21 12.41
N ASN A 257 -2.77 -17.95 11.97
CA ASN A 257 -2.98 -17.58 10.57
C ASN A 257 -1.91 -16.59 10.10
N LEU A 258 -1.58 -16.62 8.82
CA LEU A 258 -0.73 -15.63 8.17
C LEU A 258 -1.30 -14.23 8.37
N ALA A 259 -0.42 -13.31 8.73
CA ALA A 259 -0.79 -11.95 9.10
C ALA A 259 0.18 -10.94 8.50
N GLY A 260 -0.36 -9.76 8.20
CA GLY A 260 0.39 -8.55 7.92
C GLY A 260 -0.03 -7.43 8.86
N VAL A 261 0.32 -6.21 8.50
CA VAL A 261 0.02 -5.01 9.29
C VAL A 261 -1.46 -4.93 9.67
N LEU A 262 -2.38 -5.22 8.75
CA LEU A 262 -3.82 -5.09 8.99
C LEU A 262 -4.34 -5.99 10.11
N GLN A 263 -3.82 -7.20 10.24
CA GLN A 263 -4.24 -8.10 11.33
C GLN A 263 -3.69 -7.64 12.68
N HIS A 264 -2.51 -7.02 12.71
CA HIS A 264 -1.89 -6.52 13.95
C HIS A 264 -2.49 -5.21 14.47
N VAL A 265 -2.92 -4.32 13.57
CA VAL A 265 -3.43 -2.98 13.96
C VAL A 265 -4.92 -2.79 13.67
N GLY A 266 -5.61 -3.84 13.21
CA GLY A 266 -7.00 -3.77 12.76
C GLY A 266 -7.94 -3.11 13.77
N ASP A 267 -7.77 -3.40 15.06
CA ASP A 267 -8.63 -2.85 16.12
C ASP A 267 -8.34 -1.38 16.48
N LEU A 268 -7.23 -0.81 16.00
CA LEU A 268 -6.84 0.56 16.33
C LEU A 268 -7.52 1.62 15.47
N ALA A 269 -8.15 1.22 14.36
CA ALA A 269 -8.81 2.12 13.42
C ALA A 269 -10.07 1.49 12.82
N ARG A 270 -10.87 2.31 12.12
CA ARG A 270 -11.95 1.84 11.26
C ARG A 270 -11.43 1.82 9.84
N TRP A 271 -11.50 0.68 9.19
CA TRP A 271 -10.84 0.46 7.90
C TRP A 271 -11.85 0.37 6.77
N GLY A 272 -11.46 0.88 5.61
CA GLY A 272 -12.06 0.59 4.30
C GLY A 272 -10.95 0.44 3.27
N ASN A 273 -11.31 0.06 2.04
CA ASN A 273 -10.37 0.04 0.92
C ASN A 273 -11.01 0.44 -0.40
N GLU A 274 -10.16 0.97 -1.25
CA GLU A 274 -10.43 1.41 -2.62
C GLU A 274 -9.40 0.79 -3.57
N PHE A 275 -9.82 0.60 -4.81
CA PHE A 275 -8.97 0.20 -5.92
C PHE A 275 -9.11 1.17 -7.08
N PHE A 276 -8.09 1.20 -7.94
CA PHE A 276 -8.14 1.93 -9.19
C PHE A 276 -9.08 1.25 -10.18
N ASN A 277 -9.70 2.07 -11.02
CA ASN A 277 -10.37 1.63 -12.23
C ASN A 277 -9.37 1.62 -13.41
N GLN A 278 -9.82 1.09 -14.54
CA GLN A 278 -9.01 0.89 -15.74
C GLN A 278 -8.51 2.18 -16.40
N GLY A 279 -9.03 3.36 -16.05
CA GLY A 279 -8.56 4.66 -16.56
C GLY A 279 -8.73 4.86 -18.08
N THR A 280 -9.45 3.97 -18.78
CA THR A 280 -9.73 4.13 -20.21
C THR A 280 -11.14 3.68 -20.56
N GLY A 281 -11.84 4.51 -21.33
CA GLY A 281 -13.19 4.24 -21.83
C GLY A 281 -14.29 4.95 -21.04
N VAL A 282 -15.48 4.99 -21.62
CA VAL A 282 -16.65 5.63 -21.01
C VAL A 282 -17.00 4.91 -19.70
N ASN A 283 -17.00 5.64 -18.59
CA ASN A 283 -17.28 5.20 -17.22
C ASN A 283 -16.17 4.31 -16.62
N GLY A 284 -14.89 4.68 -16.81
CA GLY A 284 -13.73 3.88 -16.38
C GLY A 284 -12.64 4.61 -15.59
N SER A 285 -12.80 5.90 -15.30
CA SER A 285 -11.82 6.76 -14.59
C SER A 285 -11.78 6.59 -13.07
N GLY A 286 -10.70 7.08 -12.45
CA GLY A 286 -10.49 7.12 -11.00
C GLY A 286 -10.43 5.78 -10.30
N GLY A 287 -11.07 5.69 -9.13
CA GLY A 287 -11.17 4.49 -8.33
C GLY A 287 -12.61 4.16 -7.91
N PHE A 288 -12.76 3.15 -7.05
CA PHE A 288 -14.04 2.80 -6.45
C PHE A 288 -13.86 2.26 -5.03
N ILE A 289 -14.79 2.61 -4.15
CA ILE A 289 -14.80 2.10 -2.77
C ILE A 289 -15.25 0.64 -2.80
N ALA A 290 -14.32 -0.28 -2.55
CA ALA A 290 -14.60 -1.72 -2.49
C ALA A 290 -15.24 -2.10 -1.16
N ASN A 291 -14.69 -1.61 -0.05
CA ASN A 291 -15.30 -1.74 1.28
C ASN A 291 -15.43 -0.37 1.95
N PRO A 292 -16.64 0.00 2.40
CA PRO A 292 -16.85 1.18 3.25
C PRO A 292 -16.06 1.12 4.57
N ILE A 293 -15.80 2.29 5.14
CA ILE A 293 -15.10 2.41 6.43
C ILE A 293 -15.92 1.79 7.56
N GLY A 294 -15.30 0.87 8.30
CA GLY A 294 -15.95 0.04 9.31
C GLY A 294 -16.24 -1.39 8.84
N ALA A 295 -15.87 -1.73 7.61
CA ALA A 295 -15.88 -3.11 7.16
C ALA A 295 -14.92 -3.99 7.99
N ALA A 296 -15.25 -5.28 8.05
CA ALA A 296 -14.43 -6.26 8.75
C ALA A 296 -13.06 -6.40 8.07
N ILE A 297 -11.99 -6.49 8.88
CA ILE A 297 -10.61 -6.71 8.39
C ILE A 297 -10.51 -7.96 7.51
N GLN A 298 -11.33 -8.98 7.77
CA GLN A 298 -11.40 -10.20 6.96
C GLN A 298 -11.91 -9.91 5.54
N SER A 299 -12.92 -9.05 5.39
CA SER A 299 -13.46 -8.67 4.08
C SER A 299 -12.43 -7.84 3.30
N ILE A 300 -11.84 -6.84 3.95
CA ILE A 300 -10.79 -5.99 3.37
C ILE A 300 -9.58 -6.85 2.97
N GLY A 301 -9.17 -7.77 3.83
CA GLY A 301 -8.08 -8.72 3.55
C GLY A 301 -8.41 -9.63 2.37
N ALA A 302 -9.63 -10.15 2.28
CA ALA A 302 -10.05 -10.98 1.15
C ALA A 302 -10.02 -10.20 -0.17
N ASP A 303 -10.46 -8.95 -0.20
CA ASP A 303 -10.44 -8.12 -1.40
C ASP A 303 -9.00 -7.79 -1.82
N LEU A 304 -8.16 -7.33 -0.90
CA LEU A 304 -6.76 -7.01 -1.18
C LEU A 304 -5.95 -8.23 -1.66
N GLN A 305 -6.31 -9.44 -1.21
CA GLN A 305 -5.68 -10.68 -1.67
C GLN A 305 -6.08 -11.08 -3.10
N ASN A 306 -7.30 -10.74 -3.53
CA ASN A 306 -7.90 -11.31 -4.73
C ASN A 306 -8.06 -10.31 -5.88
N THR A 307 -7.99 -9.00 -5.63
CA THR A 307 -8.00 -7.99 -6.69
C THR A 307 -6.69 -8.03 -7.48
N GLY A 308 -6.76 -8.44 -8.74
CA GLY A 308 -5.60 -8.52 -9.63
C GLY A 308 -5.04 -7.15 -10.00
N ALA A 309 -3.75 -7.11 -10.30
CA ALA A 309 -3.06 -5.88 -10.72
C ALA A 309 -3.14 -5.67 -12.25
N ASP A 310 -4.23 -5.10 -12.76
CA ASP A 310 -4.52 -5.01 -14.20
C ASP A 310 -5.03 -3.65 -14.71
N THR A 311 -4.88 -2.60 -13.91
CA THR A 311 -5.43 -1.27 -14.23
C THR A 311 -4.34 -0.26 -14.64
N ARG A 312 -4.76 1.01 -14.73
CA ARG A 312 -3.89 2.20 -14.76
C ARG A 312 -3.64 2.70 -13.33
N SER A 313 -2.88 3.78 -13.23
CA SER A 313 -2.51 4.44 -11.97
C SER A 313 -3.07 5.86 -11.89
N PRO A 314 -4.41 6.03 -11.85
CA PRO A 314 -5.08 7.33 -11.83
C PRO A 314 -5.04 7.91 -10.39
N LEU A 315 -3.85 8.34 -9.95
CA LEU A 315 -3.58 8.67 -8.54
C LEU A 315 -4.47 9.80 -8.01
N ALA A 316 -4.51 10.93 -8.72
CA ALA A 316 -5.32 12.08 -8.37
C ALA A 316 -6.82 11.77 -8.50
N GLU A 317 -7.25 11.07 -9.56
CA GLU A 317 -8.66 10.73 -9.75
C GLU A 317 -9.19 9.72 -8.72
N ALA A 318 -8.37 8.75 -8.30
CA ALA A 318 -8.73 7.82 -7.22
C ALA A 318 -8.78 8.56 -5.88
N PHE A 319 -7.80 9.41 -5.58
CA PHE A 319 -7.86 10.22 -4.37
C PHE A 319 -9.05 11.20 -4.39
N TYR A 320 -9.47 11.69 -5.55
CA TYR A 320 -10.71 12.46 -5.70
C TYR A 320 -11.96 11.62 -5.34
N VAL A 321 -12.03 10.36 -5.74
CA VAL A 321 -13.10 9.43 -5.32
C VAL A 321 -13.09 9.23 -3.81
N ALA A 322 -11.91 9.00 -3.21
CA ALA A 322 -11.74 8.91 -1.76
C ALA A 322 -12.24 10.18 -1.05
N MET A 323 -11.78 11.36 -1.48
CA MET A 323 -12.18 12.65 -0.92
C MET A 323 -13.70 12.82 -0.97
N GLN A 324 -14.31 12.52 -2.12
CA GLN A 324 -15.75 12.61 -2.31
C GLN A 324 -16.52 11.57 -1.47
N TYR A 325 -15.93 10.40 -1.20
CA TYR A 325 -16.47 9.42 -0.25
C TYR A 325 -16.49 9.96 1.19
N PHE A 326 -15.41 10.59 1.67
CA PHE A 326 -15.41 11.25 2.99
C PHE A 326 -16.37 12.44 3.06
N ARG A 327 -16.51 13.18 1.95
CA ARG A 327 -17.48 14.27 1.78
C ARG A 327 -18.93 13.80 1.67
N GLN A 328 -19.17 12.50 1.43
CA GLN A 328 -20.49 11.94 1.14
C GLN A 328 -21.19 12.66 -0.01
N GLN A 329 -20.45 12.87 -1.10
CA GLN A 329 -20.93 13.56 -2.28
C GLN A 329 -20.60 12.74 -3.53
N ASP A 330 -21.53 12.69 -4.48
CA ASP A 330 -21.29 12.18 -5.82
C ASP A 330 -20.10 12.91 -6.46
N VAL A 331 -19.31 12.18 -7.25
CA VAL A 331 -18.35 12.79 -8.18
C VAL A 331 -19.08 13.75 -9.13
N GLN A 332 -18.37 14.80 -9.60
CA GLN A 332 -18.99 15.79 -10.48
C GLN A 332 -19.58 15.14 -11.75
N ALA A 333 -20.84 15.45 -12.03
CA ALA A 333 -21.52 14.98 -13.23
C ALA A 333 -20.81 15.45 -14.51
N GLY A 334 -20.76 14.56 -15.51
CA GLY A 334 -20.12 14.84 -16.81
C GLY A 334 -18.64 14.48 -16.88
N LEU A 335 -18.05 13.99 -15.78
CA LEU A 335 -16.74 13.34 -15.79
C LEU A 335 -16.88 11.84 -16.09
N ASP A 336 -15.77 11.18 -16.42
CA ASP A 336 -15.74 9.84 -16.99
C ASP A 336 -15.71 8.70 -15.94
N TYR A 337 -16.38 8.89 -14.81
CA TYR A 337 -16.37 7.93 -13.70
C TYR A 337 -17.49 6.89 -13.82
N PRO A 338 -17.26 5.64 -13.36
CA PRO A 338 -18.34 4.68 -13.19
C PRO A 338 -19.48 5.21 -12.32
N SER A 339 -20.70 4.72 -12.56
CA SER A 339 -21.82 4.97 -11.66
C SER A 339 -21.56 4.31 -10.31
N GLN A 340 -21.92 4.97 -9.21
CA GLN A 340 -21.85 4.40 -7.85
C GLN A 340 -20.43 4.05 -7.38
N VAL A 341 -19.40 4.75 -7.88
CA VAL A 341 -18.01 4.63 -7.34
C VAL A 341 -17.91 4.99 -5.86
N ILE A 342 -18.86 5.80 -5.38
CA ILE A 342 -18.97 6.24 -4.00
C ILE A 342 -20.27 5.67 -3.43
N PRO A 343 -20.22 4.95 -2.31
CA PRO A 343 -21.40 4.67 -1.52
C PRO A 343 -21.77 5.94 -0.74
N HIS A 344 -22.74 6.69 -1.24
CA HIS A 344 -23.32 7.86 -0.60
C HIS A 344 -24.86 7.71 -0.55
N GLY A 345 -25.49 8.23 0.50
CA GLY A 345 -26.95 8.24 0.64
C GLY A 345 -27.54 7.19 1.61
N ASN A 346 -26.71 6.33 2.19
CA ASN A 346 -27.05 5.55 3.39
C ASN A 346 -26.06 5.90 4.51
N PRO A 347 -26.53 6.36 5.70
CA PRO A 347 -25.66 6.60 6.85
C PRO A 347 -24.75 5.42 7.22
N GLU A 348 -25.19 4.17 7.04
CA GLU A 348 -24.36 2.99 7.38
C GLU A 348 -23.05 2.88 6.57
N GLN A 349 -22.94 3.59 5.45
CA GLN A 349 -21.76 3.60 4.60
C GLN A 349 -20.93 4.90 4.76
N ASP A 350 -21.44 5.88 5.52
CA ASP A 350 -20.74 7.13 5.80
C ASP A 350 -19.53 6.87 6.71
N PRO A 351 -18.32 7.32 6.34
CA PRO A 351 -17.12 7.19 7.18
C PRO A 351 -17.32 7.69 8.61
N TYR A 352 -18.10 8.74 8.81
CA TYR A 352 -18.32 9.36 10.11
C TYR A 352 -19.43 8.71 10.93
N TYR A 353 -20.18 7.75 10.39
CA TYR A 353 -21.21 7.03 11.14
C TYR A 353 -20.69 5.70 11.67
N ASN A 354 -20.77 5.44 12.97
CA ASN A 354 -20.19 4.23 13.58
C ASN A 354 -21.17 3.05 13.70
N GLY A 355 -22.36 3.14 13.11
CA GLY A 355 -23.45 2.17 13.26
C GLY A 355 -24.50 2.55 14.30
N GLU A 356 -24.21 3.52 15.17
CA GLU A 356 -25.13 4.04 16.19
C GLU A 356 -25.32 5.55 16.03
N GLU A 357 -24.24 6.30 15.87
CA GLU A 357 -24.21 7.76 15.80
C GLU A 357 -23.12 8.29 14.86
N PHE A 358 -23.21 9.59 14.55
CA PHE A 358 -22.15 10.32 13.85
C PHE A 358 -21.04 10.71 14.84
N VAL A 359 -19.79 10.43 14.48
CA VAL A 359 -18.58 10.70 15.26
C VAL A 359 -17.72 11.70 14.48
N PRO A 360 -18.07 13.00 14.47
CA PRO A 360 -17.43 13.99 13.62
C PRO A 360 -15.99 14.31 14.04
N CYS A 361 -15.60 13.98 15.27
CA CYS A 361 -14.23 14.14 15.76
C CYS A 361 -13.28 13.01 15.33
N ALA A 362 -13.78 11.95 14.67
CA ALA A 362 -12.92 10.90 14.12
C ALA A 362 -12.10 11.46 12.96
N ARG A 363 -10.76 11.33 13.02
CA ARG A 363 -9.88 11.80 11.94
C ARG A 363 -10.00 10.92 10.69
N GLY A 364 -10.02 11.54 9.51
CA GLY A 364 -9.98 10.85 8.22
C GLY A 364 -8.57 10.74 7.66
N PHE A 365 -8.21 9.56 7.17
CA PHE A 365 -6.93 9.25 6.56
C PHE A 365 -7.10 8.45 5.28
N VAL A 366 -6.29 8.76 4.27
CA VAL A 366 -6.03 7.87 3.13
C VAL A 366 -4.58 7.41 3.17
N ILE A 367 -4.36 6.10 3.10
CA ILE A 367 -3.04 5.53 2.87
C ILE A 367 -2.98 5.05 1.42
N LEU A 368 -2.15 5.69 0.60
CA LEU A 368 -1.94 5.33 -0.79
C LEU A 368 -0.64 4.53 -0.91
N LEU A 369 -0.72 3.24 -1.26
CA LEU A 369 0.45 2.41 -1.56
C LEU A 369 0.57 2.26 -3.07
N SER A 370 1.57 2.92 -3.67
CA SER A 370 1.77 2.94 -5.12
C SER A 370 3.25 3.00 -5.49
N ASP A 371 3.57 2.63 -6.74
CA ASP A 371 4.87 2.92 -7.34
C ASP A 371 5.01 4.36 -7.85
N GLY A 372 3.97 5.18 -7.65
CA GLY A 372 3.97 6.63 -7.84
C GLY A 372 3.92 7.09 -9.29
N VAL A 373 3.90 6.17 -10.26
CA VAL A 373 3.87 6.54 -11.68
C VAL A 373 2.43 6.83 -12.08
N SER A 374 2.04 8.10 -12.05
CA SER A 374 0.70 8.51 -12.48
C SER A 374 0.45 8.20 -13.97
N THR A 375 -0.71 7.61 -14.27
CA THR A 375 -1.20 7.34 -15.63
C THR A 375 -2.71 7.44 -15.69
N LYS A 376 -3.25 8.04 -16.76
CA LYS A 376 -4.69 8.26 -16.96
C LYS A 376 -5.32 9.02 -15.79
N ASP A 377 -4.80 10.20 -15.52
CA ASP A 377 -5.02 10.93 -14.27
C ASP A 377 -5.45 12.38 -14.48
N SER A 378 -6.17 12.68 -15.57
CA SER A 378 -6.53 14.06 -15.92
C SER A 378 -8.00 14.44 -15.73
N LYS A 379 -8.86 13.50 -15.30
CA LYS A 379 -10.33 13.65 -15.25
C LYS A 379 -10.91 14.19 -13.95
N ILE A 380 -10.14 14.94 -13.16
CA ILE A 380 -10.67 15.67 -12.02
C ILE A 380 -11.21 17.06 -12.42
N PRO A 381 -12.12 17.68 -11.63
CA PRO A 381 -12.57 19.04 -11.88
C PRO A 381 -11.43 20.07 -11.95
N ALA A 382 -11.56 21.05 -12.84
CA ALA A 382 -10.52 22.05 -13.10
C ALA A 382 -10.11 22.89 -11.87
N ALA A 383 -10.98 23.01 -10.86
CA ALA A 383 -10.68 23.76 -9.64
C ALA A 383 -9.66 23.09 -8.71
N TYR A 384 -9.28 21.84 -9.01
CA TYR A 384 -8.40 21.02 -8.19
C TYR A 384 -7.08 20.65 -8.87
N LYS A 385 -6.82 21.14 -10.09
CA LYS A 385 -5.68 20.70 -10.93
C LYS A 385 -4.40 21.53 -10.79
N ASP A 386 -4.46 22.60 -10.00
CA ASP A 386 -3.39 23.60 -9.77
C ASP A 386 -3.86 24.43 -8.56
N TYR A 387 -4.21 23.74 -7.47
CA TYR A 387 -4.76 24.34 -6.25
C TYR A 387 -3.67 24.97 -5.38
N ASP A 388 -2.45 24.44 -5.42
CA ASP A 388 -1.32 25.00 -4.67
C ASP A 388 -0.56 26.13 -5.42
N ASP A 389 -0.95 26.38 -6.67
CA ASP A 389 -0.42 27.36 -7.63
C ASP A 389 1.07 27.13 -8.00
N ASP A 390 1.54 25.88 -8.11
CA ASP A 390 2.92 25.56 -8.48
C ASP A 390 3.18 25.42 -10.00
N GLY A 391 2.10 25.44 -10.80
CA GLY A 391 2.16 25.64 -12.26
C GLY A 391 1.93 24.38 -13.10
N ASP A 392 0.92 23.60 -12.76
CA ASP A 392 0.64 22.30 -13.36
C ASP A 392 0.19 22.31 -14.82
N HIS A 393 0.35 21.15 -15.46
CA HIS A 393 -0.14 20.89 -16.80
C HIS A 393 -1.66 20.59 -16.84
N THR A 394 -2.47 21.55 -16.37
CA THR A 394 -3.94 21.45 -16.23
C THR A 394 -4.71 21.05 -17.51
N ALA A 395 -4.09 21.25 -18.68
CA ALA A 395 -4.63 20.93 -20.01
C ALA A 395 -4.26 19.51 -20.52
N CYS A 396 -3.82 18.61 -19.63
CA CYS A 396 -3.49 17.23 -19.99
C CYS A 396 -4.63 16.48 -20.70
N ASP A 397 -4.34 16.07 -21.93
CA ASP A 397 -5.13 15.12 -22.69
C ASP A 397 -4.56 13.71 -22.47
N GLU A 398 -5.12 13.01 -21.49
CA GLU A 398 -4.63 11.69 -21.10
C GLU A 398 -4.76 10.62 -22.19
N ASP A 399 -5.59 10.83 -23.23
CA ASP A 399 -5.72 9.90 -24.35
C ASP A 399 -4.54 9.98 -25.32
N THR A 400 -3.96 11.16 -25.46
CA THR A 400 -2.83 11.42 -26.36
C THR A 400 -1.50 11.63 -25.63
N GLY A 401 -1.55 11.87 -24.32
CA GLY A 401 -0.40 12.28 -23.50
C GLY A 401 0.06 13.71 -23.76
N ASN A 402 -0.73 14.51 -24.48
CA ASN A 402 -0.37 15.90 -24.79
C ASN A 402 -0.61 16.80 -23.58
N ASN A 403 0.38 17.66 -23.27
CA ASN A 403 0.39 18.53 -22.10
C ASN A 403 0.18 17.76 -20.78
N CYS A 404 0.81 16.60 -20.65
CA CYS A 404 0.80 15.78 -19.43
C CYS A 404 2.23 15.59 -18.94
N ASP A 405 2.41 15.30 -17.65
CA ASP A 405 3.71 15.03 -17.04
C ASP A 405 4.29 13.69 -17.47
N SER A 406 3.42 12.77 -17.90
CA SER A 406 3.82 11.52 -18.53
C SER A 406 3.08 11.26 -19.84
N ALA A 407 3.76 10.61 -20.79
CA ALA A 407 3.19 10.22 -22.09
C ALA A 407 2.03 9.20 -21.96
N ALA A 408 1.86 8.60 -20.78
CA ALA A 408 0.75 7.70 -20.46
C ALA A 408 -0.49 8.46 -19.91
N GLY A 409 -0.48 9.79 -19.99
CA GLY A 409 -1.55 10.64 -19.47
C GLY A 409 -1.49 10.82 -17.96
N GLY A 410 -0.29 10.76 -17.38
CA GLY A 410 -0.06 11.04 -15.97
C GLY A 410 0.02 12.53 -15.69
N THR A 411 -0.35 12.89 -14.47
CA THR A 411 -0.39 14.26 -13.95
C THR A 411 0.22 14.29 -12.55
N ASP A 412 0.48 15.49 -12.05
CA ASP A 412 0.90 15.78 -10.68
C ASP A 412 -0.26 16.16 -9.74
N PHE A 413 -1.49 16.34 -10.24
CA PHE A 413 -2.67 16.85 -9.50
C PHE A 413 -3.04 16.16 -8.16
N LEU A 414 -2.39 15.05 -7.80
CA LEU A 414 -2.58 14.38 -6.51
C LEU A 414 -2.19 15.30 -5.35
N ASP A 415 -1.11 16.07 -5.47
CA ASP A 415 -0.62 16.94 -4.41
C ASP A 415 -1.52 18.17 -4.17
N ASP A 416 -2.11 18.72 -5.22
CA ASP A 416 -3.16 19.73 -5.14
C ASP A 416 -4.39 19.24 -4.39
N LEU A 417 -4.91 18.08 -4.79
CA LEU A 417 -6.06 17.47 -4.14
C LEU A 417 -5.73 17.16 -2.68
N ALA A 418 -4.51 16.71 -2.40
CA ALA A 418 -4.04 16.47 -1.04
C ALA A 418 -4.06 17.76 -0.22
N LEU A 419 -3.59 18.89 -0.78
CA LEU A 419 -3.65 20.19 -0.11
C LEU A 419 -5.10 20.62 0.14
N TYR A 420 -5.97 20.51 -0.86
CA TYR A 420 -7.39 20.86 -0.72
C TYR A 420 -8.07 20.04 0.37
N ALA A 421 -7.90 18.71 0.33
CA ALA A 421 -8.52 17.79 1.27
C ALA A 421 -8.02 17.99 2.72
N HIS A 422 -6.77 18.43 2.88
CA HIS A 422 -6.18 18.73 4.18
C HIS A 422 -6.58 20.09 4.75
N THR A 423 -6.94 21.06 3.92
CA THR A 423 -7.17 22.47 4.34
C THR A 423 -8.63 22.91 4.34
N VAL A 424 -9.52 22.14 3.70
CA VAL A 424 -10.93 22.47 3.58
C VAL A 424 -11.77 21.52 4.43
N ASP A 425 -12.79 22.06 5.11
CA ASP A 425 -13.79 21.26 5.78
C ASP A 425 -14.69 20.55 4.75
N LEU A 426 -14.55 19.22 4.67
CA LEU A 426 -15.29 18.39 3.75
C LEU A 426 -16.72 18.11 4.23
N ARG A 427 -17.04 18.30 5.52
CA ARG A 427 -18.36 17.95 6.09
C ARG A 427 -18.96 19.10 6.91
N PRO A 428 -19.34 20.22 6.26
CA PRO A 428 -19.96 21.36 6.95
C PRO A 428 -21.34 21.03 7.55
N ASP A 429 -21.92 19.87 7.25
CA ASP A 429 -23.12 19.34 7.89
C ASP A 429 -22.85 18.72 9.27
N LEU A 430 -21.60 18.45 9.61
CA LEU A 430 -21.15 17.87 10.88
C LEU A 430 -20.52 18.95 11.78
N ALA A 431 -20.32 18.62 13.05
CA ALA A 431 -19.73 19.54 14.02
C ALA A 431 -18.20 19.53 13.95
N GLY A 432 -17.59 20.71 13.86
CA GLY A 432 -16.13 20.83 13.73
C GLY A 432 -15.72 20.87 12.25
N GLU A 433 -14.43 20.69 12.00
CA GLU A 433 -13.87 20.66 10.65
C GLU A 433 -13.41 19.23 10.35
N GLN A 434 -13.83 18.68 9.21
CA GLN A 434 -13.47 17.36 8.75
C GLN A 434 -12.50 17.46 7.57
N HIS A 435 -11.21 17.40 7.89
CA HIS A 435 -10.15 17.29 6.90
C HIS A 435 -9.81 15.82 6.61
N LEU A 436 -9.16 15.59 5.48
CA LEU A 436 -8.67 14.29 5.05
C LEU A 436 -7.17 14.36 4.79
N ASP A 437 -6.41 13.57 5.56
CA ASP A 437 -4.95 13.52 5.44
C ASP A 437 -4.53 12.39 4.49
N LEU A 438 -3.61 12.70 3.57
CA LEU A 438 -3.03 11.72 2.64
C LEU A 438 -1.65 11.27 3.13
N TYR A 439 -1.48 9.95 3.22
CA TYR A 439 -0.21 9.29 3.50
C TYR A 439 0.22 8.45 2.29
N PRO A 440 0.94 9.04 1.33
CA PRO A 440 1.44 8.31 0.18
C PRO A 440 2.71 7.53 0.56
N ILE A 441 2.68 6.22 0.35
CA ILE A 441 3.80 5.31 0.55
C ILE A 441 4.32 4.94 -0.84
N PHE A 442 5.41 5.59 -1.24
CA PHE A 442 6.12 5.28 -2.47
C PHE A 442 6.87 3.94 -2.33
N THR A 443 6.50 2.96 -3.15
CA THR A 443 7.04 1.60 -3.08
C THR A 443 7.58 1.14 -4.43
N PHE A 444 8.68 0.37 -4.45
CA PHE A 444 9.22 -0.34 -5.64
C PHE A 444 9.68 0.49 -6.86
N GLY A 445 9.44 1.80 -6.90
CA GLY A 445 9.87 2.71 -7.95
C GLY A 445 11.20 3.42 -7.65
N ASN A 446 11.84 3.94 -8.70
CA ASN A 446 12.97 4.88 -8.65
C ASN A 446 12.80 6.01 -9.68
N GLU A 447 11.60 6.17 -10.23
CA GLU A 447 11.37 7.21 -11.20
C GLU A 447 11.40 8.58 -10.51
N PRO A 448 12.25 9.53 -10.95
CA PRO A 448 12.40 10.81 -10.26
C PRO A 448 11.10 11.61 -10.17
N ALA A 449 10.30 11.63 -11.24
CA ALA A 449 9.01 12.33 -11.29
C ALA A 449 8.01 11.71 -10.31
N ALA A 450 7.84 10.38 -10.35
CA ALA A 450 6.98 9.65 -9.41
C ALA A 450 7.38 9.89 -7.94
N ARG A 451 8.68 9.89 -7.65
CA ARG A 451 9.18 10.17 -6.30
C ARG A 451 8.90 11.62 -5.88
N GLN A 452 9.05 12.58 -6.79
CA GLN A 452 8.77 13.98 -6.53
C GLN A 452 7.29 14.18 -6.21
N LEU A 453 6.39 13.72 -7.09
CA LEU A 453 4.94 13.75 -6.89
C LEU A 453 4.53 13.17 -5.52
N MET A 454 5.03 11.98 -5.19
CA MET A 454 4.70 11.36 -3.89
C MET A 454 5.25 12.14 -2.69
N GLN A 455 6.35 12.88 -2.85
CA GLN A 455 6.91 13.75 -1.80
C GLN A 455 6.17 15.08 -1.67
N ASP A 456 5.72 15.66 -2.77
CA ASP A 456 4.92 16.89 -2.80
C ASP A 456 3.52 16.59 -2.22
N ALA A 457 2.89 15.50 -2.66
CA ALA A 457 1.61 15.04 -2.11
C ALA A 457 1.68 14.73 -0.60
N ALA A 458 2.77 14.13 -0.13
CA ALA A 458 2.98 13.90 1.31
C ALA A 458 3.14 15.22 2.10
N ARG A 459 3.78 16.23 1.52
CA ARG A 459 3.94 17.55 2.14
C ARG A 459 2.60 18.28 2.22
N ASN A 460 1.87 18.31 1.11
CA ASN A 460 0.59 18.99 0.99
C ASN A 460 -0.52 18.29 1.80
N GLY A 461 -0.51 16.96 1.86
CA GLY A 461 -1.59 16.16 2.47
C GLY A 461 -1.50 15.89 3.97
N GLY A 462 -0.50 16.42 4.69
CA GLY A 462 -0.31 16.07 6.11
C GLY A 462 0.58 17.00 6.93
N PHE A 463 0.76 18.26 6.52
CA PHE A 463 1.57 19.22 7.26
C PHE A 463 0.89 19.68 8.57
N ALA A 464 1.68 20.30 9.44
CA ALA A 464 1.16 20.95 10.64
C ALA A 464 1.23 22.46 10.47
N ASP A 465 0.08 23.10 10.26
CA ASP A 465 -0.01 24.54 10.05
C ASP A 465 0.29 25.32 11.33
N SER A 466 1.55 25.73 11.49
CA SER A 466 2.02 26.42 12.70
C SER A 466 1.83 27.94 12.64
N ASN A 467 1.57 28.52 11.47
CA ASN A 467 1.45 29.97 11.25
C ASN A 467 0.09 30.38 10.66
N ASN A 468 -0.83 29.42 10.51
CA ASN A 468 -2.19 29.57 10.04
C ASN A 468 -2.29 30.12 8.60
N ASN A 469 -1.35 29.74 7.73
CA ASN A 469 -1.31 30.16 6.33
C ASN A 469 -1.87 29.12 5.36
N GLN A 470 -2.31 27.95 5.86
CA GLN A 470 -2.80 26.81 5.08
C GLN A 470 -1.81 26.32 4.02
N LYS A 471 -0.50 26.42 4.29
CA LYS A 471 0.57 25.92 3.42
C LYS A 471 1.63 25.16 4.23
N PRO A 472 2.28 24.14 3.62
CA PRO A 472 3.36 23.38 4.25
C PRO A 472 4.57 24.20 4.72
#